data_AF-A0A8H4A9H0-F1
#
_entry.id   AF-A0A8H4A9H0-F1
#
_cell.length_a   1.000
_cell.length_b   1.000
_cell.length_c   1.000
_cell.angle_alpha   90.00
_cell.angle_beta   90.00
_cell.angle_gamma   90.00
#
_symmetry.space_group_name_H-M   'P 1'
#
loop_
_entity.id
_entity.type
_entity.pdbx_description
1 polymer ?
#
loop_
_entity_poly.entity_id
_entity_poly.type
_entity_poly.pdbx_seq_one_letter_code
_entity_poly.pdbx_strand_id
1 'polypeptide(L)'
;MSKKKKSALLKGLEYKRAITDYLTEIGKQLIKETVATRWPNVNFMEQVLLIITVLAEFSEQANASIRECAYKIGLISTQYADTLQLTTEPEAAVIYCMRTLKEHIITEVGSLFMIVDCGSGTVDLTTCELLENNRLGEITEHSGDFCGRTYVDKEFIKFLSRKVGDSAINLFNRKDFKTYELDIEEVCLVLKQYVTRTSKVKLEKDDWVIDLEYEDVKNIFDPVFSWWI
;
A
#
# COMPACT_ATOMS: atom_id res chain seq x y z
N MET A 1 7.08 -16.03 -18.55
CA MET A 1 6.22 -16.59 -17.48
C MET A 1 6.96 -16.56 -16.14
N SER A 2 6.92 -15.41 -15.45
CA SER A 2 7.48 -15.29 -14.09
C SER A 2 6.47 -15.82 -13.08
N LYS A 3 6.89 -16.75 -12.20
CA LYS A 3 6.03 -17.29 -11.14
C LYS A 3 5.75 -16.18 -10.12
N LYS A 4 4.50 -15.69 -10.07
CA LYS A 4 3.98 -14.76 -9.04
C LYS A 4 4.42 -15.24 -7.65
N LYS A 5 5.36 -14.53 -7.02
CA LYS A 5 5.81 -14.84 -5.65
C LYS A 5 4.83 -14.16 -4.69
N LYS A 6 3.75 -14.87 -4.34
CA LYS A 6 2.77 -14.42 -3.35
C LYS A 6 3.48 -14.02 -2.04
N SER A 7 3.13 -12.85 -1.51
CA SER A 7 3.49 -12.46 -0.15
C SER A 7 3.08 -13.58 0.82
N ALA A 8 4.04 -14.08 1.61
CA ALA A 8 3.77 -15.15 2.56
C ALA A 8 3.14 -14.54 3.81
N LEU A 9 1.90 -14.96 4.12
CA LEU A 9 1.31 -14.71 5.43
C LEU A 9 2.21 -15.30 6.52
N LEU A 10 2.22 -14.66 7.70
CA LEU A 10 2.91 -15.18 8.88
C LEU A 10 2.53 -16.66 9.06
N LYS A 11 3.54 -17.51 9.32
CA LYS A 11 3.31 -18.97 9.45
C LYS A 11 2.19 -19.24 10.45
N GLY A 12 1.12 -19.90 9.99
CA GLY A 12 -0.05 -20.26 10.80
C GLY A 12 -1.20 -19.26 10.77
N LEU A 13 -1.06 -18.11 10.10
CA LEU A 13 -2.15 -17.15 9.92
C LEU A 13 -2.95 -17.47 8.65
N GLU A 14 -4.20 -17.88 8.83
CA GLU A 14 -5.15 -18.04 7.74
C GLU A 14 -5.64 -16.66 7.25
N TYR A 15 -5.69 -16.44 5.94
CA TYR A 15 -6.09 -15.14 5.37
C TYR A 15 -7.48 -14.70 5.84
N LYS A 16 -8.44 -15.63 5.96
CA LYS A 16 -9.79 -15.32 6.47
C LYS A 16 -9.76 -14.77 7.88
N ARG A 17 -8.89 -15.30 8.74
CA ARG A 17 -8.70 -14.81 10.09
C ARG A 17 -8.14 -13.39 10.07
N ALA A 18 -7.11 -13.14 9.27
CA ALA A 18 -6.53 -11.80 9.12
C ALA A 18 -7.58 -10.76 8.67
N ILE A 19 -8.41 -11.10 7.67
CA ILE A 19 -9.51 -10.25 7.20
C ILE A 19 -10.54 -10.01 8.31
N THR A 20 -10.94 -11.07 9.01
CA THR A 20 -11.94 -11.00 10.08
C THR A 20 -11.46 -10.12 11.23
N ASP A 21 -10.20 -10.28 11.65
CA ASP A 21 -9.61 -9.50 12.74
C ASP A 21 -9.53 -8.01 12.33
N TYR A 22 -9.05 -7.71 11.12
CA TYR A 22 -8.98 -6.34 10.61
C TYR A 22 -10.36 -5.66 10.51
N LEU A 23 -11.34 -6.34 9.92
CA LEU A 23 -12.70 -5.81 9.79
C LEU A 23 -13.40 -5.68 11.15
N THR A 24 -13.02 -6.49 12.14
CA THR A 24 -13.52 -6.34 13.51
C THR A 24 -13.04 -5.03 14.11
N GLU A 25 -11.73 -4.77 14.09
CA GLU A 25 -11.18 -3.54 14.70
C GLU A 25 -11.64 -2.29 13.95
N ILE A 26 -11.49 -2.26 12.62
CA ILE A 26 -11.79 -1.05 11.85
C ILE A 26 -13.30 -0.89 11.61
N GLY A 27 -13.96 -1.95 11.19
CA GLY A 27 -15.37 -1.90 10.78
C GLY A 27 -16.30 -1.92 11.98
N LYS A 28 -16.15 -2.95 12.81
CA LYS A 28 -17.11 -3.20 13.90
C LYS A 28 -16.84 -2.33 15.13
N GLN A 29 -15.60 -2.18 15.57
CA GLN A 29 -15.30 -1.34 16.73
C GLN A 29 -15.28 0.12 16.28
N LEU A 30 -14.38 0.53 15.39
CA LEU A 30 -14.20 1.94 15.10
C LEU A 30 -15.35 2.57 14.29
N ILE A 31 -15.68 2.03 13.11
CA ILE A 31 -16.65 2.67 12.18
C ILE A 31 -18.05 2.67 12.79
N LYS A 32 -18.54 1.52 13.28
CA LYS A 32 -19.89 1.45 13.87
C LYS A 32 -20.05 2.34 15.09
N GLU A 33 -19.08 2.33 16.02
CA GLU A 33 -19.14 3.19 17.21
C GLU A 33 -19.09 4.66 16.82
N THR A 34 -18.26 5.03 15.84
CA THR A 34 -18.18 6.41 15.33
C THR A 34 -19.52 6.84 14.75
N VAL A 35 -20.18 6.00 13.95
CA VAL A 35 -21.49 6.32 13.37
C VAL A 35 -22.53 6.46 14.47
N ALA A 36 -22.60 5.52 15.42
CA ALA A 36 -23.56 5.57 16.52
C ALA A 36 -23.36 6.82 17.41
N THR A 37 -22.11 7.24 17.60
CA THR A 37 -21.76 8.40 18.43
C THR A 37 -22.07 9.72 17.73
N ARG A 38 -21.73 9.85 16.45
CA ARG A 38 -21.91 11.10 15.69
C ARG A 38 -23.31 11.25 15.10
N TRP A 39 -23.99 10.15 14.80
CA TRP A 39 -25.32 10.10 14.17
C TRP A 39 -26.21 9.05 14.86
N PRO A 40 -26.69 9.31 16.10
CA PRO A 40 -27.40 8.32 16.92
C PRO A 40 -28.75 7.84 16.32
N ASN A 41 -29.32 8.61 15.39
CA ASN A 41 -30.59 8.27 14.73
C ASN A 41 -30.41 7.47 13.44
N VAL A 42 -29.17 7.17 13.04
CA VAL A 42 -28.87 6.38 11.83
C VAL A 42 -28.84 4.90 12.18
N ASN A 43 -29.72 4.11 11.56
CA ASN A 43 -29.63 2.67 11.61
C ASN A 43 -28.48 2.21 10.71
N PHE A 44 -27.35 1.83 11.32
CA PHE A 44 -26.16 1.41 10.59
C PHE A 44 -26.45 0.32 9.55
N MET A 45 -27.29 -0.67 9.89
CA MET A 45 -27.48 -1.85 9.03
C MET A 45 -28.37 -1.58 7.82
N GLU A 46 -29.15 -0.49 7.84
CA GLU A 46 -30.14 -0.16 6.82
C GLU A 46 -29.79 1.12 6.04
N GLN A 47 -29.10 2.06 6.69
CA GLN A 47 -28.91 3.42 6.18
C GLN A 47 -27.45 3.77 5.90
N VAL A 48 -26.50 2.88 6.20
CA VAL A 48 -25.08 3.07 5.90
C VAL A 48 -24.66 2.14 4.76
N LEU A 49 -24.11 2.74 3.71
CA LEU A 49 -23.40 2.02 2.65
C LEU A 49 -21.90 2.05 2.96
N LEU A 50 -21.31 0.86 3.12
CA LEU A 50 -19.88 0.69 3.23
C LEU A 50 -19.30 0.39 1.85
N ILE A 51 -18.29 1.15 1.43
CA ILE A 51 -17.54 0.89 0.20
C ILE A 51 -16.12 0.53 0.60
N ILE A 52 -15.65 -0.66 0.21
CA ILE A 52 -14.30 -1.16 0.51
C ILE A 52 -13.55 -1.32 -0.82
N THR A 53 -12.35 -0.74 -0.90
CA THR A 53 -11.46 -0.96 -2.03
C THR A 53 -10.82 -2.36 -1.96
N VAL A 54 -10.72 -3.02 -3.11
CA VAL A 54 -10.03 -4.30 -3.28
C VAL A 54 -9.03 -4.21 -4.45
N LEU A 55 -8.11 -5.17 -4.53
CA LEU A 55 -7.19 -5.24 -5.65
C LEU A 55 -7.94 -5.60 -6.94
N ALA A 56 -7.54 -5.00 -8.06
CA ALA A 56 -8.14 -5.26 -9.37
C ALA A 56 -8.05 -6.75 -9.78
N GLU A 57 -7.01 -7.46 -9.34
CA GLU A 57 -6.81 -8.89 -9.62
C GLU A 57 -7.67 -9.83 -8.74
N PHE A 58 -8.49 -9.32 -7.81
CA PHE A 58 -9.26 -10.18 -6.92
C PHE A 58 -10.34 -10.97 -7.66
N SER A 59 -10.31 -12.29 -7.48
CA SER A 59 -11.36 -13.17 -8.00
C SER A 59 -12.68 -12.96 -7.26
N GLU A 60 -13.78 -13.38 -7.89
CA GLU A 60 -15.11 -13.40 -7.25
C GLU A 60 -15.08 -14.16 -5.91
N GLN A 61 -14.28 -15.22 -5.81
CA GLN A 61 -14.12 -15.99 -4.57
C GLN A 61 -13.38 -15.21 -3.48
N ALA A 62 -12.39 -14.38 -3.84
CA ALA A 62 -11.72 -13.50 -2.89
C ALA A 62 -12.69 -12.43 -2.38
N ASN A 63 -13.45 -11.81 -3.28
CA ASN A 63 -14.49 -10.83 -2.95
C ASN A 63 -15.60 -11.44 -2.07
N ALA A 64 -16.05 -12.65 -2.37
CA ALA A 64 -17.00 -13.40 -1.55
C ALA A 64 -16.44 -13.69 -0.15
N SER A 65 -15.14 -13.97 -0.03
CA SER A 65 -14.51 -14.21 1.27
C SER A 65 -14.51 -12.96 2.16
N ILE A 66 -14.30 -11.77 1.58
CA ILE A 66 -14.41 -10.49 2.31
C ILE A 66 -15.84 -10.29 2.82
N ARG A 67 -16.84 -10.51 1.95
CA ARG A 67 -18.26 -10.41 2.32
C ARG A 67 -18.64 -11.42 3.40
N GLU A 68 -18.15 -12.65 3.32
CA GLU A 68 -18.37 -13.69 4.33
C GLU A 68 -17.82 -13.25 5.69
N CYS A 69 -16.58 -12.72 5.73
CA CYS A 69 -15.97 -12.19 6.95
C CYS A 69 -16.77 -11.00 7.52
N ALA A 70 -17.16 -10.04 6.67
CA ALA A 70 -17.97 -8.89 7.08
C ALA A 70 -19.33 -9.30 7.66
N TYR A 71 -20.00 -10.29 7.05
CA TYR A 71 -21.25 -10.85 7.56
C TYR A 71 -21.05 -11.52 8.93
N LYS A 72 -20.02 -12.38 9.07
CA LYS A 72 -19.75 -13.11 10.31
C LYS A 72 -19.55 -12.21 11.53
N ILE A 73 -18.93 -11.05 11.36
CA ILE A 73 -18.73 -10.10 12.45
C ILE A 73 -19.95 -9.20 12.69
N GLY A 74 -20.97 -9.30 11.83
CA GLY A 74 -22.17 -8.48 11.86
C GLY A 74 -21.93 -7.06 11.35
N LEU A 75 -21.01 -6.85 10.41
CA LEU A 75 -20.83 -5.55 9.74
C LEU A 75 -21.92 -5.31 8.69
N ILE A 76 -22.48 -6.39 8.13
CA ILE A 76 -23.62 -6.42 7.21
C ILE A 76 -24.65 -7.45 7.64
N SER A 77 -25.90 -7.31 7.18
CA SER A 77 -27.02 -8.18 7.56
C SER A 77 -27.02 -9.54 6.86
N THR A 78 -26.52 -9.63 5.63
CA THR A 78 -26.40 -10.87 4.85
C THR A 78 -25.13 -10.85 3.99
N GLN A 79 -24.68 -12.02 3.52
CA GLN A 79 -23.52 -12.10 2.62
C GLN A 79 -23.71 -11.41 1.27
N TYR A 80 -24.94 -11.04 0.91
CA TYR A 80 -25.30 -10.36 -0.35
C TYR A 80 -25.91 -8.97 -0.10
N ALA A 81 -25.80 -8.43 1.11
CA ALA A 81 -26.39 -7.14 1.44
C ALA A 81 -25.83 -6.02 0.54
N ASP A 82 -26.71 -5.20 -0.04
CA ASP A 82 -26.34 -4.06 -0.90
C ASP A 82 -25.66 -2.92 -0.11
N THR A 83 -25.73 -2.97 1.22
CA THR A 83 -25.06 -2.05 2.15
C THR A 83 -23.54 -2.24 2.24
N LEU A 84 -22.98 -3.21 1.50
CA LEU A 84 -21.54 -3.32 1.26
C LEU A 84 -21.26 -3.41 -0.24
N GLN A 85 -20.49 -2.48 -0.77
CA GLN A 85 -19.98 -2.53 -2.14
C GLN A 85 -18.47 -2.66 -2.13
N LEU A 86 -17.96 -3.45 -3.07
CA LEU A 86 -16.53 -3.56 -3.33
C LEU A 86 -16.26 -2.79 -4.61
N THR A 87 -15.22 -1.96 -4.59
CA THR A 87 -14.70 -1.23 -5.75
C THR A 87 -13.21 -1.48 -5.84
N THR A 88 -12.58 -1.19 -6.97
CA THR A 88 -11.11 -1.29 -7.07
C THR A 88 -10.44 0.00 -6.60
N GLU A 89 -9.21 -0.09 -6.11
CA GLU A 89 -8.38 1.09 -5.81
C GLU A 89 -8.27 2.07 -7.00
N PRO A 90 -7.94 1.62 -8.24
CA PRO A 90 -7.91 2.52 -9.38
C PRO A 90 -9.27 3.15 -9.69
N GLU A 91 -10.38 2.39 -9.64
CA GLU A 91 -11.72 2.95 -9.88
C GLU A 91 -12.06 4.07 -8.88
N ALA A 92 -11.79 3.86 -7.59
CA ALA A 92 -11.99 4.87 -6.56
C ALA A 92 -11.13 6.11 -6.80
N ALA A 93 -9.86 5.93 -7.20
CA ALA A 93 -8.94 7.02 -7.53
C ALA A 93 -9.44 7.84 -8.73
N VAL A 94 -9.92 7.18 -9.79
CA VAL A 94 -10.49 7.87 -10.95
C VAL A 94 -11.69 8.71 -10.56
N ILE A 95 -12.64 8.14 -9.80
CA ILE A 95 -13.85 8.87 -9.37
C ILE A 95 -13.45 10.12 -8.56
N TYR A 96 -12.44 10.01 -7.71
CA TYR A 96 -11.92 11.14 -6.95
C TYR A 96 -11.30 12.21 -7.86
N CYS A 97 -10.41 11.82 -8.79
CA CYS A 97 -9.78 12.73 -9.75
C CYS A 97 -10.81 13.42 -10.64
N MET A 98 -11.76 12.66 -11.20
CA MET A 98 -12.85 13.19 -12.01
C MET A 98 -13.77 14.14 -11.24
N ARG A 99 -13.89 14.02 -9.92
CA ARG A 99 -14.72 14.91 -9.12
C ARG A 99 -13.97 16.18 -8.72
N THR A 100 -12.72 16.04 -8.35
CA THR A 100 -11.91 17.10 -7.73
C THR A 100 -11.19 17.94 -8.78
N LEU A 101 -10.75 17.31 -9.86
CA LEU A 101 -9.90 17.92 -10.88
C LEU A 101 -10.69 18.26 -12.16
N LYS A 102 -12.03 18.35 -12.11
CA LYS A 102 -12.89 18.66 -13.28
C LYS A 102 -12.43 19.88 -14.07
N GLU A 103 -11.89 20.88 -13.40
CA GLU A 103 -11.44 22.13 -14.03
C GLU A 103 -10.05 22.01 -14.68
N HIS A 104 -9.28 20.97 -14.34
CA HIS A 104 -7.88 20.79 -14.73
C HIS A 104 -7.62 19.49 -15.50
N ILE A 105 -8.55 18.53 -15.43
CA ILE A 105 -8.49 17.22 -16.04
C ILE A 105 -9.70 17.06 -16.96
N ILE A 106 -9.39 16.88 -18.25
CA ILE A 106 -10.08 16.05 -19.22
C ILE A 106 -11.61 16.10 -19.13
N THR A 107 -12.20 16.97 -19.94
CA THR A 107 -13.65 17.17 -20.06
C THR A 107 -14.22 16.72 -21.39
N GLU A 108 -13.36 16.34 -22.33
CA GLU A 108 -13.78 15.89 -23.66
C GLU A 108 -13.99 14.38 -23.68
N VAL A 109 -15.21 13.97 -24.07
CA VAL A 109 -15.55 12.56 -24.31
C VAL A 109 -14.57 11.96 -25.32
N GLY A 110 -14.10 10.75 -25.04
CA GLY A 110 -13.07 10.03 -25.82
C GLY A 110 -11.63 10.32 -25.38
N SER A 111 -11.44 11.22 -24.42
CA SER A 111 -10.11 11.48 -23.87
C SER A 111 -9.61 10.33 -23.01
N LEU A 112 -8.29 10.08 -23.08
CA LEU A 112 -7.61 9.03 -22.35
C LEU A 112 -6.79 9.60 -21.20
N PHE A 113 -6.78 8.90 -20.08
CA PHE A 113 -5.88 9.19 -18.97
C PHE A 113 -5.42 7.92 -18.30
N MET A 114 -4.32 8.05 -17.57
CA MET A 114 -3.68 6.94 -16.89
C MET A 114 -3.64 7.23 -15.40
N ILE A 115 -4.12 6.28 -14.61
CA ILE A 115 -3.86 6.23 -13.17
C ILE A 115 -2.63 5.36 -12.97
N VAL A 116 -1.71 5.88 -12.15
CA VAL A 116 -0.51 5.17 -11.72
C VAL A 116 -0.61 5.04 -10.19
N ASP A 117 -0.95 3.84 -9.72
CA ASP A 117 -1.03 3.52 -8.30
C ASP A 117 0.30 2.91 -7.84
N CYS A 118 1.10 3.72 -7.15
CA CYS A 118 2.41 3.32 -6.63
C CYS A 118 2.30 2.74 -5.22
N GLY A 119 1.76 1.52 -5.13
CA GLY A 119 1.60 0.79 -3.89
C GLY A 119 2.91 0.33 -3.23
N SER A 120 2.78 -0.30 -2.07
CA SER A 120 3.93 -0.80 -1.31
C SER A 120 4.59 -2.02 -1.95
N GLY A 121 3.82 -2.85 -2.65
CA GLY A 121 4.30 -4.08 -3.29
C GLY A 121 4.28 -4.05 -4.81
N THR A 122 3.29 -3.38 -5.38
CA THR A 122 3.04 -3.27 -6.81
C THR A 122 2.99 -1.81 -7.22
N VAL A 123 3.35 -1.53 -8.47
CA VAL A 123 2.93 -0.31 -9.15
C VAL A 123 1.99 -0.75 -10.25
N ASP A 124 0.78 -0.20 -10.23
CA ASP A 124 -0.32 -0.63 -11.07
C ASP A 124 -0.75 0.53 -11.99
N LEU A 125 -0.80 0.26 -13.30
CA LEU A 125 -1.18 1.23 -14.32
C LEU A 125 -2.53 0.85 -14.91
N THR A 126 -3.46 1.81 -14.90
CA THR A 126 -4.79 1.66 -15.50
C THR A 126 -5.04 2.81 -16.47
N THR A 127 -5.28 2.49 -17.74
CA THR A 127 -5.70 3.48 -18.75
C THR A 127 -7.22 3.51 -18.85
N CYS A 128 -7.79 4.69 -18.63
CA CYS A 128 -9.22 4.94 -18.66
C CYS A 128 -9.58 5.89 -19.80
N GLU A 129 -10.74 5.67 -20.38
CA GLU A 129 -11.40 6.55 -21.33
C GLU A 129 -12.58 7.22 -20.67
N LEU A 130 -12.70 8.54 -20.86
CA LEU A 130 -13.89 9.28 -20.49
C LEU A 130 -14.99 9.06 -21.53
N LEU A 131 -16.06 8.38 -21.13
CA LEU A 131 -17.24 8.16 -21.97
C LEU A 131 -18.32 9.23 -21.70
N GLU A 132 -19.35 9.27 -22.54
CA GLU A 132 -20.51 10.12 -22.33
C GLU A 132 -21.16 9.90 -20.95
N ASN A 133 -21.81 10.94 -20.43
CA ASN A 133 -22.51 10.92 -19.14
C ASN A 133 -21.60 10.64 -17.93
N ASN A 134 -20.33 11.06 -17.97
CA ASN A 134 -19.33 10.80 -16.92
C ASN A 134 -19.12 9.31 -16.63
N ARG A 135 -19.30 8.46 -17.64
CA ARG A 135 -18.98 7.04 -17.54
C ARG A 135 -17.51 6.82 -17.86
N LEU A 136 -16.97 5.72 -17.37
CA LEU A 136 -15.59 5.32 -17.58
C LEU A 136 -15.54 4.03 -18.39
N GLY A 137 -14.72 4.03 -19.43
CA GLY A 137 -14.27 2.83 -20.13
C GLY A 137 -12.86 2.47 -19.68
N GLU A 138 -12.58 1.20 -19.45
CA GLU A 138 -11.22 0.71 -19.25
C GLU A 138 -10.68 0.22 -20.60
N ILE A 139 -9.54 0.76 -21.05
CA ILE A 139 -9.00 0.45 -22.40
C ILE A 139 -8.03 -0.73 -22.37
N THR A 140 -7.30 -0.96 -21.28
CA THR A 140 -6.19 -1.93 -21.25
C THR A 140 -6.29 -2.94 -20.12
N GLU A 141 -5.85 -4.17 -20.39
CA GLU A 141 -5.46 -5.15 -19.37
C GLU A 141 -4.45 -4.48 -18.41
N HIS A 142 -4.82 -4.43 -17.13
CA HIS A 142 -3.99 -4.01 -16.00
C HIS A 142 -2.51 -4.38 -16.19
N SER A 143 -1.64 -3.36 -16.28
CA SER A 143 -0.19 -3.54 -16.34
C SER A 143 0.38 -3.21 -14.97
N GLY A 144 0.88 -4.22 -14.27
CA GLY A 144 1.46 -4.08 -12.94
C GLY A 144 2.74 -4.88 -12.81
N ASP A 145 3.72 -4.32 -12.09
CA ASP A 145 4.96 -5.02 -11.76
C ASP A 145 5.31 -4.85 -10.28
N PHE A 146 6.15 -5.76 -9.80
CA PHE A 146 6.66 -5.80 -8.44
C PHE A 146 7.80 -4.80 -8.24
N CYS A 147 7.48 -3.51 -8.39
CA CYS A 147 8.41 -2.39 -8.23
C CYS A 147 7.91 -1.36 -7.20
N GLY A 148 6.97 -1.75 -6.33
CA GLY A 148 6.46 -0.88 -5.26
C GLY A 148 7.51 -0.55 -4.19
N ARG A 149 7.13 0.30 -3.23
CA ARG A 149 8.04 0.83 -2.17
C ARG A 149 8.95 -0.21 -1.51
N THR A 150 8.45 -1.42 -1.26
CA THR A 150 9.21 -2.50 -0.61
C THR A 150 10.50 -2.86 -1.36
N TYR A 151 10.54 -2.67 -2.68
CA TYR A 151 11.73 -2.91 -3.49
C TYR A 151 12.74 -1.77 -3.34
N VAL A 152 12.26 -0.53 -3.30
CA VAL A 152 13.07 0.64 -2.96
C VAL A 152 13.66 0.49 -1.55
N ASP A 153 12.86 0.03 -0.57
CA ASP A 153 13.33 -0.23 0.79
C ASP A 153 14.46 -1.26 0.84
N LYS A 154 14.39 -2.32 0.02
CA LYS A 154 15.45 -3.32 -0.04
C LYS A 154 16.75 -2.73 -0.59
N GLU A 155 16.68 -1.92 -1.65
CA GLU A 155 17.87 -1.27 -2.21
C GLU A 155 18.42 -0.21 -1.24
N PHE A 156 17.55 0.51 -0.52
CA PHE A 156 17.95 1.42 0.54
C PHE A 156 18.66 0.70 1.70
N ILE A 157 18.14 -0.44 2.16
CA ILE A 157 18.79 -1.26 3.19
C ILE A 157 20.16 -1.75 2.71
N LYS A 158 20.29 -2.17 1.44
CA LYS A 158 21.59 -2.55 0.86
C LYS A 158 22.55 -1.37 0.83
N PHE A 159 22.08 -0.19 0.46
CA PHE A 159 22.88 1.04 0.50
C PHE A 159 23.39 1.31 1.91
N LEU A 160 22.52 1.29 2.91
CA LEU A 160 22.90 1.45 4.31
C LEU A 160 23.92 0.39 4.74
N SER A 161 23.71 -0.87 4.36
CA SER A 161 24.63 -1.98 4.65
C SER A 161 26.05 -1.72 4.14
N ARG A 162 26.20 -1.08 2.97
CA ARG A 162 27.52 -0.70 2.43
C ARG A 162 28.19 0.42 3.23
N LYS A 163 27.41 1.33 3.82
CA LYS A 163 27.93 2.45 4.63
C LYS A 163 28.28 1.99 6.05
N VAL A 164 27.36 1.32 6.75
CA VAL A 164 27.50 0.96 8.18
C VAL A 164 28.03 -0.47 8.41
N GLY A 165 28.03 -1.32 7.38
CA GLY A 165 28.46 -2.71 7.43
C GLY A 165 27.32 -3.70 7.70
N ASP A 166 27.41 -4.88 7.07
CA ASP A 166 26.38 -5.94 7.14
C ASP A 166 26.08 -6.42 8.57
N SER A 167 27.10 -6.44 9.44
CA SER A 167 26.91 -6.84 10.85
C SER A 167 25.95 -5.92 11.59
N ALA A 168 26.01 -4.61 11.34
CA ALA A 168 25.16 -3.62 11.98
C ALA A 168 23.70 -3.76 11.50
N ILE A 169 23.49 -3.86 10.19
CA ILE A 169 22.16 -4.03 9.59
C ILE A 169 21.50 -5.37 9.97
N ASN A 170 22.26 -6.45 10.03
CA ASN A 170 21.70 -7.77 10.41
C ASN A 170 21.21 -7.82 11.86
N LEU A 171 21.77 -7.01 12.75
CA LEU A 171 21.31 -6.87 14.12
C LEU A 171 20.06 -5.97 14.22
N PHE A 172 19.94 -4.97 13.36
CA PHE A 172 18.75 -4.14 13.21
C PHE A 172 17.54 -4.92 12.66
N ASN A 173 17.77 -5.83 11.71
CA ASN A 173 16.73 -6.65 11.07
C ASN A 173 16.00 -7.65 12.01
N ARG A 174 16.43 -7.82 13.28
CA ARG A 174 15.94 -8.91 14.13
C ARG A 174 14.67 -8.63 14.95
N LYS A 175 14.21 -7.38 15.15
CA LYS A 175 13.03 -7.14 16.02
C LYS A 175 12.05 -6.02 15.65
N ASP A 176 12.41 -4.99 14.87
CA ASP A 176 11.65 -3.72 14.97
C ASP A 176 11.26 -3.05 13.63
N PHE A 177 10.85 -3.81 12.60
CA PHE A 177 10.31 -3.18 11.39
C PHE A 177 8.90 -2.58 11.62
N LYS A 178 8.87 -1.29 12.00
CA LYS A 178 7.77 -0.35 11.75
C LYS A 178 8.36 0.89 11.06
N THR A 179 7.70 1.35 10.00
CA THR A 179 8.20 2.29 8.97
C THR A 179 8.45 3.75 9.43
N TYR A 180 9.61 4.27 9.00
CA TYR A 180 10.18 5.64 8.81
C TYR A 180 10.11 6.73 9.90
N GLU A 181 11.27 7.10 10.44
CA GLU A 181 12.19 8.20 10.03
C GLU A 181 13.61 7.73 10.45
N LEU A 182 14.72 8.21 9.86
CA LEU A 182 16.07 7.64 10.13
C LEU A 182 17.12 8.73 10.34
N ASP A 183 17.00 9.45 11.45
CA ASP A 183 18.15 10.13 12.07
C ASP A 183 18.98 9.05 12.80
N ILE A 184 20.22 8.81 12.40
CA ILE A 184 21.04 7.73 12.99
C ILE A 184 21.37 8.01 14.47
N GLU A 185 21.43 9.28 14.87
CA GLU A 185 21.63 9.68 16.27
C GLU A 185 20.36 9.52 17.11
N GLU A 186 19.18 9.83 16.55
CA GLU A 186 17.89 9.76 17.25
C GLU A 186 17.26 8.36 17.21
N VAL A 187 17.40 7.64 16.10
CA VAL A 187 16.71 6.37 15.81
C VAL A 187 17.56 5.16 16.19
N CYS A 188 18.89 5.28 16.26
CA CYS A 188 19.73 4.09 16.40
C CYS A 188 21.09 4.25 17.08
N LEU A 189 21.10 4.72 18.34
CA LEU A 189 22.23 4.52 19.28
C LEU A 189 22.73 3.06 19.27
N VAL A 190 21.81 2.11 19.09
CA VAL A 190 22.08 0.68 19.04
C VAL A 190 22.88 0.28 17.79
N LEU A 191 22.77 0.98 16.66
CA LEU A 191 23.56 0.67 15.47
C LEU A 191 25.03 1.08 15.63
N LYS A 192 25.32 2.21 16.31
CA LYS A 192 26.68 2.73 16.51
C LYS A 192 27.63 1.70 17.13
N GLN A 193 27.12 0.84 18.02
CA GLN A 193 27.92 -0.18 18.70
C GLN A 193 28.27 -1.40 17.83
N TYR A 194 27.60 -1.58 16.69
CA TYR A 194 27.76 -2.73 15.80
C TYR A 194 28.42 -2.40 14.46
N VAL A 195 28.70 -1.12 14.20
CA VAL A 195 29.46 -0.69 13.03
C VAL A 195 30.90 -1.19 13.11
N THR A 196 31.38 -1.77 12.02
CA THR A 196 32.72 -2.36 11.95
C THR A 196 33.80 -1.28 11.95
N ARG A 197 35.04 -1.65 12.35
CA ARG A 197 36.14 -0.70 12.57
C ARG A 197 36.47 0.17 11.35
N THR A 198 36.31 -0.33 10.13
CA THR A 198 36.57 0.41 8.88
C THR A 198 35.47 1.41 8.54
N SER A 199 34.20 1.03 8.71
CA SER A 199 33.05 1.93 8.51
C SER A 199 32.92 2.96 9.62
N LYS A 200 33.26 2.57 10.86
CA LYS A 200 33.19 3.40 12.05
C LYS A 200 34.09 4.63 11.97
N VAL A 201 35.33 4.47 11.51
CA VAL A 201 36.27 5.59 11.37
C VAL A 201 35.77 6.63 10.35
N LYS A 202 35.10 6.19 9.28
CA LYS A 202 34.52 7.09 8.29
C LYS A 202 33.33 7.84 8.88
N LEU A 203 32.39 7.12 9.49
CA LEU A 203 31.20 7.71 10.10
C LEU A 203 31.54 8.64 11.27
N GLU A 204 32.53 8.32 12.11
CA GLU A 204 33.00 9.23 13.17
C GLU A 204 33.62 10.52 12.63
N LYS A 205 34.23 10.48 11.45
CA LYS A 205 34.78 11.68 10.80
C LYS A 205 33.67 12.59 10.25
N ASP A 206 32.58 11.98 9.83
CA ASP A 206 31.42 12.65 9.24
C ASP A 206 30.31 12.86 10.29
N ASP A 207 30.65 12.92 11.58
CA ASP A 207 29.73 13.12 12.71
C ASP A 207 28.49 12.18 12.71
N TRP A 208 28.67 10.95 12.25
CA TRP A 208 27.63 9.92 12.07
C TRP A 208 26.51 10.31 11.09
N VAL A 209 26.73 11.34 10.27
CA VAL A 209 25.82 11.78 9.22
C VAL A 209 26.08 10.98 7.94
N ILE A 210 25.01 10.53 7.28
CA ILE A 210 25.08 9.93 5.94
C ILE A 210 24.39 10.88 4.97
N ASP A 211 25.18 11.58 4.17
CA ASP A 211 24.66 12.37 3.06
C ASP A 211 24.24 11.44 1.91
N LEU A 212 23.06 11.72 1.36
CA LEU A 212 22.53 11.07 0.17
C LEU A 212 22.75 11.99 -1.03
N GLU A 213 23.65 11.61 -1.91
CA GLU A 213 23.86 12.33 -3.17
C GLU A 213 22.89 11.84 -4.25
N TYR A 214 22.76 12.61 -5.34
CA TYR A 214 21.92 12.24 -6.49
C TYR A 214 22.22 10.82 -6.99
N GLU A 215 23.50 10.46 -7.11
CA GLU A 215 23.90 9.14 -7.60
C GLU A 215 23.59 8.03 -6.59
N ASP A 216 23.59 8.31 -5.28
CA ASP A 216 23.15 7.36 -4.26
C ASP A 216 21.65 7.08 -4.40
N VAL A 217 20.84 8.13 -4.51
CA VAL A 217 19.38 8.01 -4.73
C VAL A 217 19.11 7.27 -6.03
N LYS A 218 19.78 7.63 -7.12
CA LYS A 218 19.65 6.96 -8.41
C LYS A 218 19.99 5.47 -8.32
N ASN A 219 21.07 5.09 -7.65
CA ASN A 219 21.44 3.69 -7.46
C ASN A 219 20.47 2.89 -6.57
N ILE A 220 19.70 3.57 -5.72
CA ILE A 220 18.61 2.94 -4.94
C ILE A 220 17.39 2.69 -5.82
N PHE A 221 17.04 3.63 -6.71
CA PHE A 221 15.81 3.59 -7.49
C PHE A 221 15.96 2.88 -8.84
N ASP A 222 17.05 3.08 -9.58
CA ASP A 222 17.25 2.50 -10.92
C ASP A 222 17.05 0.98 -10.98
N PRO A 223 17.57 0.15 -10.04
CA PRO A 223 17.34 -1.30 -10.09
C PRO A 223 15.87 -1.72 -9.97
N VAL A 224 15.02 -0.85 -9.42
CA VAL A 224 13.59 -1.08 -9.20
C VAL A 224 12.75 -0.69 -10.42
N PHE A 225 13.14 0.39 -11.12
CA PHE A 225 12.35 0.95 -12.24
C PHE A 225 12.96 0.68 -13.63
N SER A 226 14.20 0.21 -13.74
CA SER A 226 14.94 0.04 -15.01
C SER A 226 14.41 -1.03 -15.98
N TRP A 227 13.33 -1.73 -15.64
CA TRP A 227 12.70 -2.74 -16.52
C TRP A 227 11.62 -2.16 -17.45
N TRP A 228 11.37 -0.84 -17.39
CA TRP A 228 10.25 -0.17 -18.05
C TRP A 228 10.64 0.75 -19.24
N ILE A 229 11.89 0.71 -19.70
CA ILE A 229 12.38 1.48 -20.87
C ILE A 229 12.88 0.55 -21.97
#